data_AF-A0ABD0MLF6-F1
#
_entry.id   AF-A0ABD0MLF6-F1
#
_cell.length_a   1.000
_cell.length_b   1.000
_cell.length_c   1.000
_cell.angle_alpha   90.00
_cell.angle_beta   90.00
_cell.angle_gamma   90.00
#
_symmetry.space_group_name_H-M   'P 1'
#
loop_
_entity.id
_entity.type
_entity.pdbx_description
1 polymer ?
#
loop_
_entity_poly.entity_id
_entity_poly.type
_entity_poly.pdbx_seq_one_letter_code
_entity_poly.pdbx_strand_id
1 'polypeptide(L)' 'IDECKLIPGVCTNGVCINVMGSYRCQCKPGYIASAAGTACVGMPQTLSIAL' A
#
# COMPACT_ATOMS: atom_id res chain seq x y z
N ILE A 1 -14.96 11.67 -1.54
CA ILE A 1 -13.97 11.91 -0.47
C ILE A 1 -12.60 11.52 -1.04
N ASP A 2 -11.50 12.13 -0.61
CA ASP A 2 -10.15 11.76 -1.05
C ASP A 2 -9.31 11.46 0.18
N GLU A 3 -9.34 10.19 0.60
CA GLU A 3 -8.67 9.68 1.79
C GLU A 3 -7.15 9.86 1.68
N CYS A 4 -6.60 9.88 0.48
CA CYS A 4 -5.18 10.11 0.25
C CYS A 4 -4.74 11.52 0.67
N LYS A 5 -5.64 12.52 0.56
CA LYS A 5 -5.38 13.89 0.99
C LYS A 5 -5.77 14.15 2.44
N LEU A 6 -6.81 13.47 2.92
CA LEU A 6 -7.32 13.61 4.28
C LEU A 6 -6.47 12.88 5.32
N ILE A 7 -5.88 11.74 4.95
CA ILE A 7 -5.14 10.85 5.84
C ILE A 7 -3.72 10.67 5.28
N PRO A 8 -2.79 11.60 5.58
CA PRO A 8 -1.42 11.46 5.14
C PRO A 8 -0.81 10.16 5.71
N GLY A 9 -0.25 9.34 4.83
CA GLY A 9 0.35 8.06 5.21
C GLY A 9 -0.65 6.90 5.39
N VAL A 10 -1.90 7.04 4.92
CA VAL A 10 -2.93 5.96 4.99
C VAL A 10 -2.44 4.62 4.42
N CYS A 11 -1.57 4.66 3.41
CA CYS A 11 -0.90 3.50 2.85
C CYS A 11 0.51 3.34 3.41
N THR A 12 0.66 2.61 4.51
CA THR A 12 1.98 2.21 5.00
C THR A 12 2.71 1.38 3.95
N ASN A 13 3.98 1.72 3.65
CA ASN A 13 4.82 1.06 2.63
C ASN A 13 4.24 1.05 1.18
N GLY A 14 3.36 1.99 0.86
CA GLY A 14 2.74 2.10 -0.45
C GLY A 14 2.45 3.53 -0.87
N VAL A 15 1.82 3.66 -2.04
CA VAL A 15 1.28 4.90 -2.59
C VAL A 15 -0.24 4.80 -2.54
N CYS A 16 -0.89 5.82 -1.98
CA CYS A 16 -2.34 5.89 -1.96
C CYS A 16 -2.88 6.30 -3.32
N ILE A 17 -3.90 5.58 -3.79
CA ILE A 17 -4.64 5.88 -5.02
C ILE A 17 -6.11 6.04 -4.65
N ASN A 18 -6.62 7.25 -4.80
CA ASN A 18 -8.02 7.55 -4.60
C ASN A 18 -8.87 6.91 -5.72
N VAL A 19 -9.97 6.25 -5.36
CA VAL A 19 -10.92 5.65 -6.32
C VAL A 19 -12.34 6.10 -5.99
N MET A 20 -13.29 5.93 -6.90
CA MET A 20 -14.68 6.33 -6.59
C MET A 20 -15.25 5.46 -5.47
N GLY A 21 -15.59 6.10 -4.35
CA GLY A 21 -16.20 5.45 -3.19
C GLY A 21 -15.22 4.76 -2.23
N SER A 22 -13.90 4.81 -2.48
CA SER A 22 -12.87 4.23 -1.59
C SER A 22 -11.45 4.71 -1.97
N TYR A 23 -10.42 4.09 -1.42
CA TYR A 23 -9.03 4.21 -1.86
C TYR A 23 -8.40 2.82 -1.96
N ARG A 24 -7.28 2.71 -2.68
CA ARG A 24 -6.44 1.51 -2.69
C ARG A 24 -4.97 1.87 -2.49
N CYS A 25 -4.22 0.95 -1.89
CA CYS A 25 -2.78 1.10 -1.74
C CYS A 25 -2.03 0.35 -2.85
N GLN A 26 -1.24 1.07 -3.64
CA GLN A 26 -0.26 0.47 -4.52
C GLN A 26 1.04 0.25 -3.75
N CYS A 27 1.37 -1.00 -3.47
CA CYS A 27 2.52 -1.34 -2.66
C CYS A 27 3.85 -1.09 -3.38
N LYS A 28 4.85 -0.65 -2.61
CA LYS A 28 6.22 -0.57 -3.11
C LYS A 28 6.73 -1.97 -3.47
N PRO A 29 7.71 -2.08 -4.39
CA PRO A 29 8.31 -3.36 -4.73
C PRO A 29 8.68 -4.17 -3.49
N GLY A 30 8.22 -5.42 -3.48
CA GLY A 30 8.44 -6.34 -2.39
C GLY A 30 7.45 -6.29 -1.24
N TYR A 31 6.54 -5.32 -1.17
CA TYR A 31 5.44 -5.36 -0.21
C TYR A 31 4.17 -5.90 -0.87
N ILE A 32 3.31 -6.54 -0.07
CA ILE A 32 2.09 -7.19 -0.55
C ILE A 32 0.89 -6.45 0.02
N ALA A 33 -0.17 -6.27 -0.76
CA ALA A 33 -1.40 -5.67 -0.24
C ALA A 33 -2.02 -6.58 0.83
N SER A 34 -2.44 -5.99 1.94
CA SER A 34 -3.26 -6.64 2.95
C SER A 34 -4.59 -7.10 2.36
N ALA A 35 -5.27 -8.06 2.99
CA ALA A 35 -6.58 -8.56 2.56
C ALA A 35 -7.63 -7.45 2.38
N ALA A 36 -7.50 -6.34 3.13
CA ALA A 36 -8.37 -5.17 3.00
C ALA A 36 -7.95 -4.20 1.86
N GLY A 37 -6.77 -4.36 1.26
CA GLY A 37 -6.26 -3.46 0.20
C GLY A 37 -5.82 -2.07 0.67
N THR A 38 -5.88 -1.81 1.98
CA THR A 38 -5.64 -0.51 2.61
C THR A 38 -4.27 -0.39 3.29
N ALA A 39 -3.49 -1.46 3.30
CA ALA A 39 -2.13 -1.46 3.87
C ALA A 39 -1.21 -2.38 3.06
N CYS A 40 0.08 -2.08 3.04
CA CYS A 40 1.08 -2.96 2.44
C CYS A 40 1.88 -3.67 3.54
N VAL A 41 1.67 -4.98 3.63
CA VAL A 41 2.21 -5.87 4.65
C VAL A 41 3.28 -6.79 4.06
N GLY A 42 4.19 -7.23 4.91
CA GLY A 42 5.29 -8.13 4.54
C GLY A 42 6.66 -7.47 4.56
N MET A 43 7.67 -8.27 4.25
CA MET A 43 9.04 -7.81 4.04
C MET A 43 9.25 -7.52 2.56
N PRO A 44 10.03 -6.49 2.21
CA PRO A 44 10.38 -6.22 0.82
C PRO A 44 11.00 -7.49 0.20
N GLN A 45 10.27 -8.15 -0.71
CA GLN A 45 10.73 -9.33 -1.46
C GLN A 45 12.08 -9.13 -2.16
N THR A 46 12.59 -7.90 -2.27
CA THR A 46 13.97 -7.61 -2.68
C THR A 46 15.05 -8.16 -1.72
N LEU A 47 14.68 -8.63 -0.52
CA LEU A 47 15.60 -9.30 0.41
C LEU A 47 15.62 -10.83 0.28
N SER A 48 14.64 -11.44 -0.40
CA SER A 48 14.51 -12.91 -0.50
C SER A 48 15.08 -13.52 -1.78
N ILE A 49 15.61 -12.72 -2.71
CA ILE A 49 16.26 -13.21 -3.96
C ILE A 49 17.79 -13.23 -3.85
N ALA A 50 18.32 -13.19 -2.62
CA ALA A 50 19.75 -13.27 -2.33
C ALA A 50 20.13 -14.60 -1.61
N LEU A 51 19.43 -15.70 -1.93
CA LEU A 51 19.82 -17.06 -1.57
C LEU A 51 20.01 -17.91 -2.82
#